data_AF-A0A537KLR7-F1
#
_entry.id   AF-A0A537KLR7-F1
#
_cell.length_a   1.000
_cell.length_b   1.000
_cell.length_c   1.000
_cell.angle_alpha   90.00
_cell.angle_beta   90.00
_cell.angle_gamma   90.00
#
_symmetry.space_group_name_H-M   'P 1'
#
loop_
_entity.id
_entity.type
_entity.pdbx_description
1 polymer ?
#
loop_
_entity_poly.entity_id
_entity_poly.type
_entity_poly.pdbx_seq_one_letter_code
_entity_poly.pdbx_strand_id
1 'polypeptide(L)'
;MPRRLLVVSAVLIVYGWALHTLLLGGDILLDQHPLTLLRTSPADSNAHPPDGSRQAIIVAEQLMRPGASVAIVYRYGARVNHFNRTYAYYWATWRMYPRPITMADSLTAAATDAPDYILDVGDAPLSPVADPQGYRTIQTHRFGDDTTMTVFTRA
;
A
#
# COMPACT_ATOMS: atom_id res chain seq x y z
N MET A 1 35.86 7.22 18.75
CA MET A 1 34.69 8.14 18.69
C MET A 1 33.72 7.88 17.53
N PRO A 2 34.12 7.64 16.26
CA PRO A 2 33.16 7.58 15.14
C PRO A 2 32.19 6.39 15.23
N ARG A 3 32.64 5.25 15.79
CA ARG A 3 31.79 4.06 15.99
C ARG A 3 30.61 4.30 16.94
N ARG A 4 30.80 5.11 17.98
CA ARG A 4 29.71 5.47 18.92
C ARG A 4 28.70 6.40 18.26
N LEU A 5 29.17 7.36 17.47
CA LEU A 5 28.32 8.23 16.66
C LEU A 5 27.49 7.43 15.65
N LEU A 6 28.10 6.47 14.94
CA LEU A 6 27.41 5.59 13.99
C LEU A 6 26.32 4.75 14.66
N VAL A 7 26.61 4.18 15.83
CA VAL A 7 25.64 3.38 16.59
C VAL A 7 24.49 4.27 17.08
N VAL A 8 24.79 5.46 17.61
CA VAL A 8 23.76 6.41 18.06
C VAL A 8 22.87 6.85 16.90
N SER A 9 23.45 7.19 15.74
CA SER A 9 22.68 7.55 14.55
C SER A 9 21.82 6.40 14.05
N ALA A 10 22.35 5.17 14.01
CA ALA A 10 21.58 4.00 13.61
C ALA A 10 20.40 3.76 14.56
N VAL A 11 20.61 3.88 15.88
CA VAL A 11 19.55 3.75 16.89
C VAL A 11 18.50 4.84 16.73
N LEU A 12 18.90 6.10 16.49
CA LEU A 12 17.98 7.20 16.25
C LEU A 12 17.16 7.02 14.97
N ILE A 13 17.77 6.50 13.90
CA ILE A 13 17.07 6.16 12.65
C ILE A 13 16.04 5.05 12.91
N VAL A 14 16.43 3.99 13.64
CA VAL A 14 15.51 2.89 13.97
C VAL A 14 14.37 3.38 14.87
N TYR A 15 14.66 4.22 15.87
CA TYR A 15 13.64 4.82 16.74
C TYR A 15 12.72 5.77 15.98
N GLY A 16 13.27 6.63 15.13
CA GLY A 16 12.49 7.55 14.29
C GLY A 16 11.61 6.78 13.32
N TRP A 17 12.12 5.71 12.73
CA TRP A 17 11.36 4.82 11.86
C TRP A 17 10.25 4.07 12.61
N ALA A 18 10.55 3.53 13.79
CA ALA A 18 9.57 2.86 14.63
C ALA A 18 8.47 3.84 15.06
N LEU A 19 8.83 5.04 15.50
CA LEU A 19 7.87 6.09 15.90
C LEU A 19 7.04 6.57 14.71
N HIS A 20 7.65 6.76 13.53
CA HIS A 20 6.92 7.11 12.31
C HIS A 20 5.91 6.03 11.90
N THR A 21 6.31 4.76 11.98
CA THR A 21 5.43 3.62 11.73
C THR A 21 4.29 3.54 12.75
N LEU A 22 4.58 3.85 14.01
CA LEU A 22 3.61 3.89 15.11
C LEU A 22 2.70 5.12 15.04
N LEU A 23 3.12 6.22 14.43
CA LEU A 23 2.24 7.38 14.19
C LEU A 23 1.34 7.17 12.97
N LEU A 24 1.83 6.50 11.93
CA LEU A 24 1.05 6.17 10.74
C LEU A 24 0.08 4.98 10.96
N GLY A 25 0.38 4.11 11.92
CA GLY A 25 -0.38 2.87 12.16
C GLY A 25 -0.57 2.53 13.64
N GLY A 26 -0.51 3.50 14.56
CA GLY A 26 -0.54 3.26 16.01
C GLY A 26 -1.90 2.84 16.55
N ASP A 27 -2.95 3.54 16.14
CA ASP A 27 -4.34 3.21 16.52
C ASP A 27 -4.69 1.79 16.05
N ILE A 28 -4.14 1.45 14.90
CA ILE A 28 -4.17 0.15 14.25
C ILE A 28 -3.43 -0.95 15.05
N LEU A 29 -2.27 -0.64 15.63
CA LEU A 29 -1.43 -1.59 16.37
C LEU A 29 -1.99 -1.89 17.77
N LEU A 30 -2.69 -0.92 18.36
CA LEU A 30 -3.23 -0.99 19.72
C LEU A 30 -4.57 -1.73 19.81
N ASP A 31 -5.31 -1.83 18.71
CA ASP A 31 -6.60 -2.53 18.64
C ASP A 31 -6.51 -4.02 18.28
N GLN A 32 -5.29 -4.59 18.11
CA GLN A 32 -5.10 -5.94 17.58
C GLN A 32 -4.51 -6.98 18.53
N HIS A 33 -4.97 -8.24 18.34
CA HIS A 33 -4.37 -9.40 18.98
C HIS A 33 -2.94 -9.64 18.42
N PRO A 34 -1.90 -9.79 19.26
CA PRO A 34 -0.49 -9.81 18.84
C PRO A 34 -0.10 -10.95 17.86
N LEU A 35 -0.90 -12.02 17.78
CA LEU A 35 -0.73 -13.11 16.82
C LEU A 35 -1.11 -12.72 15.38
N THR A 36 -2.04 -11.77 15.23
CA THR A 36 -2.47 -11.26 13.92
C THR A 36 -1.37 -10.39 13.32
N LEU A 37 -0.75 -9.54 14.15
CA LEU A 37 0.39 -8.68 13.79
C LEU A 37 1.63 -9.48 13.34
N LEU A 38 1.87 -10.66 13.94
CA LEU A 38 2.96 -11.55 13.54
C LEU A 38 2.74 -12.22 12.18
N ARG A 39 1.48 -12.54 11.83
CA ARG A 39 1.10 -13.13 10.53
C ARG A 39 1.01 -12.10 9.40
N THR A 40 0.94 -10.82 9.72
CA THR A 40 0.96 -9.73 8.73
C THR A 40 2.29 -8.97 8.77
N SER A 41 3.36 -9.62 9.25
CA SER A 41 4.67 -8.98 9.37
C SER A 41 5.20 -8.53 8.00
N PRO A 42 6.11 -7.53 7.96
CA PRO A 42 6.72 -7.09 6.71
C PRO A 42 7.41 -8.22 5.94
N ALA A 43 8.06 -9.14 6.65
CA ALA A 43 8.78 -10.26 6.06
C ALA A 43 7.80 -11.31 5.48
N ASP A 44 6.74 -11.63 6.22
CA ASP A 44 5.74 -12.60 5.76
C ASP A 44 4.87 -12.04 4.64
N SER A 45 4.45 -10.76 4.73
CA SER A 45 3.73 -10.07 3.65
C SER A 45 4.57 -9.94 2.38
N ASN A 46 5.91 -9.85 2.52
CA ASN A 46 6.83 -9.91 1.39
C ASN A 46 6.99 -11.32 0.82
N ALA A 47 7.04 -12.35 1.65
CA ALA A 47 7.19 -13.74 1.19
C ALA A 47 5.89 -14.30 0.60
N HIS A 48 4.75 -13.93 1.18
CA HIS A 48 3.42 -14.46 0.90
C HIS A 48 2.38 -13.31 0.83
N PRO A 49 2.49 -12.41 -0.16
CA PRO A 49 1.51 -11.33 -0.33
C PRO A 49 0.11 -11.92 -0.54
N PRO A 50 -0.91 -11.45 0.19
CA PRO A 50 -2.25 -12.02 0.13
C PRO A 50 -2.90 -11.80 -1.24
N ASP A 51 -3.75 -12.71 -1.69
CA ASP A 51 -4.80 -12.46 -2.69
C ASP A 51 -4.37 -11.67 -3.94
N GLY A 52 -3.60 -12.29 -4.85
CA GLY A 52 -3.23 -11.69 -6.13
C GLY A 52 -2.35 -10.43 -6.05
N SER A 53 -2.07 -9.93 -4.84
CA SER A 53 -1.37 -8.67 -4.57
C SER A 53 0.02 -8.64 -5.17
N ARG A 54 0.71 -9.80 -5.26
CA ARG A 54 2.02 -9.87 -5.93
C ARG A 54 1.93 -9.48 -7.39
N GLN A 55 0.98 -10.07 -8.10
CA GLN A 55 0.74 -9.79 -9.51
C GLN A 55 0.23 -8.36 -9.69
N ALA A 56 -0.59 -7.85 -8.76
CA ALA A 56 -0.99 -6.44 -8.71
C ALA A 56 0.21 -5.50 -8.65
N ILE A 57 1.14 -5.76 -7.73
CA ILE A 57 2.36 -4.97 -7.55
C ILE A 57 3.25 -5.04 -8.79
N ILE A 58 3.45 -6.23 -9.37
CA ILE A 58 4.27 -6.41 -10.57
C ILE A 58 3.66 -5.67 -11.77
N VAL A 59 2.35 -5.82 -12.00
CA VAL A 59 1.65 -5.15 -13.10
C VAL A 59 1.73 -3.64 -12.90
N ALA A 60 1.46 -3.14 -11.70
CA ALA A 60 1.55 -1.72 -11.43
C ALA A 60 2.99 -1.20 -11.61
N GLU A 61 4.00 -1.93 -11.16
CA GLU A 61 5.41 -1.57 -11.35
C GLU A 61 5.79 -1.46 -12.84
N GLN A 62 5.24 -2.32 -13.69
CA GLN A 62 5.45 -2.28 -15.15
C GLN A 62 4.74 -1.11 -15.83
N LEU A 63 3.62 -0.65 -15.28
CA LEU A 63 2.83 0.45 -15.84
C LEU A 63 3.32 1.83 -15.38
N MET A 64 3.98 1.89 -14.22
CA MET A 64 4.36 3.15 -13.59
C MET A 64 5.82 3.50 -13.80
N ARG A 65 6.08 4.78 -14.13
CA ARG A 65 7.45 5.30 -14.23
C ARG A 65 8.22 5.13 -12.90
N PRO A 66 9.54 4.87 -12.94
CA PRO A 66 10.36 4.85 -11.73
C PRO A 66 10.27 6.19 -10.98
N GLY A 67 10.20 6.14 -9.66
CA GLY A 67 10.17 7.32 -8.78
C GLY A 67 8.85 8.13 -8.79
N ALA A 68 7.85 7.71 -9.57
CA ALA A 68 6.54 8.34 -9.56
C ALA A 68 5.85 8.22 -8.19
N SER A 69 5.14 9.26 -7.79
CA SER A 69 4.29 9.26 -6.60
C SER A 69 3.03 8.45 -6.82
N VAL A 70 2.64 7.66 -5.83
CA VAL A 70 1.56 6.69 -5.94
C VAL A 70 0.63 6.83 -4.74
N ALA A 71 -0.67 7.00 -5.00
CA ALA A 71 -1.69 6.76 -3.97
C ALA A 71 -2.31 5.39 -4.18
N ILE A 72 -2.59 4.71 -3.07
CA ILE A 72 -3.22 3.39 -3.07
C ILE A 72 -4.56 3.51 -2.33
N VAL A 73 -5.63 3.08 -2.99
CA VAL A 73 -6.98 3.01 -2.44
C VAL A 73 -7.34 1.54 -2.28
N TYR A 74 -7.73 1.15 -1.06
CA TYR A 74 -8.15 -0.20 -0.71
C TYR A 74 -9.66 -0.26 -0.54
N ARG A 75 -10.36 -1.07 -1.35
CA ARG A 75 -11.83 -1.21 -1.35
C ARG A 75 -12.25 -2.66 -1.19
N TYR A 76 -12.17 -3.17 0.03
CA TYR A 76 -12.69 -4.50 0.36
C TYR A 76 -14.01 -4.39 1.13
N GLY A 77 -14.96 -5.28 0.84
CA GLY A 77 -16.25 -5.32 1.54
C GLY A 77 -16.10 -5.69 3.02
N ALA A 78 -17.11 -5.35 3.82
CA ALA A 78 -17.14 -5.55 5.28
C ALA A 78 -16.98 -7.01 5.78
N ARG A 79 -16.88 -8.00 4.87
CA ARG A 79 -16.70 -9.43 5.19
C ARG A 79 -15.24 -9.85 5.32
N VAL A 80 -14.30 -9.05 4.82
CA VAL A 80 -12.88 -9.35 4.85
C VAL A 80 -12.25 -8.52 5.97
N ASN A 81 -11.25 -9.07 6.65
CA ASN A 81 -10.44 -8.32 7.62
C ASN A 81 -9.62 -7.26 6.85
N HIS A 82 -10.31 -6.17 6.49
CA HIS A 82 -9.85 -5.07 5.63
C HIS A 82 -8.50 -4.56 6.11
N PHE A 83 -8.36 -4.48 7.43
CA PHE A 83 -7.15 -4.04 8.08
C PHE A 83 -5.92 -4.93 7.73
N ASN A 84 -6.04 -6.25 7.85
CA ASN A 84 -4.93 -7.17 7.58
C ASN A 84 -4.50 -7.13 6.11
N ARG A 85 -5.44 -6.98 5.17
CA ARG A 85 -5.14 -6.89 3.74
C ARG A 85 -4.50 -5.56 3.35
N THR A 86 -5.01 -4.45 3.88
CA THR A 86 -4.42 -3.11 3.68
C THR A 86 -2.99 -3.06 4.23
N TYR A 87 -2.76 -3.63 5.41
CA TYR A 87 -1.44 -3.67 6.04
C TYR A 87 -0.45 -4.59 5.29
N ALA A 88 -0.91 -5.78 4.89
CA ALA A 88 -0.08 -6.71 4.11
C ALA A 88 0.24 -6.14 2.72
N TYR A 89 -0.70 -5.45 2.09
CA TYR A 89 -0.43 -4.78 0.82
C TYR A 89 0.51 -3.59 0.98
N TYR A 90 0.35 -2.76 2.00
CA TYR A 90 1.29 -1.68 2.31
C TYR A 90 2.73 -2.20 2.36
N TRP A 91 2.97 -3.29 3.09
CA TRP A 91 4.30 -3.92 3.14
C TRP A 91 4.75 -4.54 1.83
N ALA A 92 3.84 -5.15 1.08
CA ALA A 92 4.17 -5.70 -0.23
C ALA A 92 4.50 -4.57 -1.23
N THR A 93 3.81 -3.42 -1.15
CA THR A 93 4.09 -2.23 -1.95
C THR A 93 5.34 -1.50 -1.53
N TRP A 94 5.87 -1.73 -0.33
CA TRP A 94 7.21 -1.25 0.04
C TRP A 94 8.24 -1.72 -1.00
N ARG A 95 8.05 -2.87 -1.67
CA ARG A 95 8.90 -3.29 -2.81
C ARG A 95 8.96 -2.30 -3.97
N MET A 96 7.97 -1.42 -4.12
CA MET A 96 7.98 -0.36 -5.12
C MET A 96 8.89 0.82 -4.74
N TYR A 97 9.52 0.82 -3.56
CA TYR A 97 10.51 1.81 -3.16
C TYR A 97 11.64 1.89 -4.20
N PRO A 98 12.05 3.08 -4.66
CA PRO A 98 11.97 4.39 -4.00
C PRO A 98 10.71 5.23 -4.30
N ARG A 99 9.62 4.67 -4.83
CA ARG A 99 8.39 5.45 -5.10
C ARG A 99 7.79 6.00 -3.78
N PRO A 100 7.39 7.29 -3.73
CA PRO A 100 6.58 7.82 -2.63
C PRO A 100 5.18 7.20 -2.66
N ILE A 101 4.79 6.51 -1.59
CA ILE A 101 3.50 5.79 -1.51
C ILE A 101 2.65 6.39 -0.40
N THR A 102 1.41 6.71 -0.72
CA THR A 102 0.39 7.18 0.24
C THR A 102 -0.81 6.25 0.21
N MET A 103 -1.31 5.85 1.38
CA MET A 103 -2.57 5.10 1.47
C MET A 103 -3.72 6.11 1.61
N ALA A 104 -4.78 5.93 0.84
CA ALA A 104 -5.94 6.82 0.83
C ALA A 104 -7.24 6.03 1.02
N ASP A 105 -8.16 6.60 1.79
CA ASP A 105 -9.43 5.96 2.14
C ASP A 105 -10.44 5.91 0.97
N SER A 106 -10.25 6.74 -0.05
CA SER A 106 -11.11 6.80 -1.22
C SER A 106 -10.37 7.36 -2.44
N LEU A 107 -10.92 7.13 -3.62
CA LEU A 107 -10.40 7.72 -4.87
C LEU A 107 -10.42 9.25 -4.86
N THR A 108 -11.43 9.86 -4.23
CA THR A 108 -11.51 11.31 -4.09
C THR A 108 -10.41 11.85 -3.19
N ALA A 109 -10.14 11.18 -2.07
CA ALA A 109 -9.04 11.54 -1.18
C ALA A 109 -7.69 11.36 -1.90
N ALA A 110 -7.49 10.23 -2.58
CA ALA A 110 -6.29 9.96 -3.37
C ALA A 110 -6.03 11.03 -4.43
N ALA A 111 -7.06 11.50 -5.12
CA ALA A 111 -6.94 12.54 -6.15
C ALA A 111 -6.62 13.93 -5.57
N THR A 112 -6.96 14.19 -4.30
CA THR A 112 -6.76 15.50 -3.67
C THR A 112 -5.28 15.85 -3.53
N ASP A 113 -4.45 14.88 -3.16
CA ASP A 113 -3.00 15.06 -3.05
C ASP A 113 -2.27 15.06 -4.40
N ALA A 114 -3.02 14.85 -5.49
CA ALA A 114 -2.52 14.76 -6.85
C ALA A 114 -1.21 13.92 -6.95
N PRO A 115 -1.25 12.60 -6.72
CA PRO A 115 -0.16 11.67 -7.05
C PRO A 115 -0.02 11.46 -8.56
N ASP A 116 1.10 10.95 -9.05
CA ASP A 116 1.26 10.64 -10.48
C ASP A 116 0.37 9.47 -10.92
N TYR A 117 0.16 8.52 -10.01
CA TYR A 117 -0.68 7.33 -10.22
C TYR A 117 -1.58 7.06 -9.01
N ILE A 118 -2.74 6.47 -9.28
CA ILE A 118 -3.63 5.92 -8.24
C ILE A 118 -3.83 4.43 -8.54
N LEU A 119 -3.60 3.58 -7.54
CA LEU A 119 -3.96 2.16 -7.59
C LEU A 119 -5.21 1.94 -6.76
N ASP A 120 -6.32 1.61 -7.40
CA ASP A 120 -7.53 1.15 -6.72
C ASP A 120 -7.53 -0.37 -6.68
N VAL A 121 -7.47 -0.95 -5.49
CA VAL A 121 -7.45 -2.40 -5.27
C VAL A 121 -8.66 -2.80 -4.44
N GLY A 122 -9.45 -3.76 -4.91
CA GLY A 122 -10.65 -4.19 -4.21
C GLY A 122 -11.19 -5.56 -4.64
N ASP A 123 -12.29 -5.96 -4.01
CA ASP A 123 -12.95 -7.24 -4.27
C ASP A 123 -13.47 -7.33 -5.71
N ALA A 124 -13.18 -8.44 -6.39
CA ALA A 124 -13.84 -8.74 -7.66
C ALA A 124 -15.28 -9.27 -7.43
N PRO A 125 -16.26 -8.88 -8.26
CA PRO A 125 -16.16 -7.81 -9.25
C PRO A 125 -16.22 -6.44 -8.56
N LEU A 126 -15.20 -5.61 -8.79
CA LEU A 126 -15.28 -4.19 -8.48
C LEU A 126 -16.28 -3.59 -9.47
N SER A 127 -17.30 -2.88 -8.98
CA SER A 127 -18.15 -2.10 -9.88
C SER A 127 -17.27 -1.15 -10.70
N PRO A 128 -17.53 -0.97 -12.02
CA PRO A 128 -16.76 -0.04 -12.83
C PRO A 128 -16.69 1.30 -12.13
N VAL A 129 -15.47 1.77 -11.88
CA VAL A 129 -15.26 3.02 -11.15
C VAL A 129 -15.01 4.10 -12.18
N ALA A 130 -15.74 5.21 -12.08
CA ALA A 130 -15.47 6.36 -12.90
C ALA A 130 -14.05 6.86 -12.63
N ASP A 131 -13.41 7.37 -13.68
CA ASP A 131 -12.10 8.00 -13.55
C ASP A 131 -12.18 9.12 -12.49
N PRO A 132 -11.29 9.13 -11.48
CA PRO A 132 -11.22 10.23 -10.53
C PRO A 132 -10.84 11.53 -11.26
N GLN A 133 -11.26 12.67 -10.71
CA GLN A 133 -11.05 13.97 -11.34
C GLN A 133 -9.56 14.21 -11.64
N GLY A 134 -9.24 14.52 -12.90
CA GLY A 134 -7.86 14.78 -13.33
C GLY A 134 -7.03 13.51 -13.61
N TYR A 135 -7.68 12.34 -13.61
CA TYR A 135 -7.07 11.06 -13.92
C TYR A 135 -7.78 10.37 -15.07
N ARG A 136 -7.10 9.39 -15.65
CA ARG A 136 -7.66 8.44 -16.61
C ARG A 136 -7.21 7.04 -16.27
N THR A 137 -8.07 6.06 -16.53
CA THR A 137 -7.72 4.64 -16.39
C THR A 137 -6.66 4.26 -17.43
N ILE A 138 -5.57 3.64 -16.97
CA ILE A 138 -4.57 2.98 -17.82
C ILE A 138 -5.00 1.54 -18.07
N GLN A 139 -5.25 0.81 -16.98
CA GLN A 139 -5.53 -0.61 -17.03
C GLN A 139 -6.30 -1.06 -15.80
N THR A 140 -7.26 -1.95 -16.02
CA THR A 140 -7.90 -2.76 -14.98
C THR A 140 -7.46 -4.20 -15.15
N HIS A 141 -6.98 -4.80 -14.08
CA HIS A 141 -6.51 -6.18 -14.05
C HIS A 141 -7.24 -6.94 -12.95
N ARG A 142 -7.67 -8.17 -13.26
CA ARG A 142 -8.30 -9.08 -12.30
C ARG A 142 -7.28 -10.14 -11.89
N PHE A 143 -7.06 -10.29 -10.59
CA PHE A 143 -6.17 -11.28 -10.02
C PHE A 143 -6.99 -12.37 -9.33
N GLY A 144 -7.02 -13.56 -9.93
CA GLY A 144 -7.88 -14.64 -9.48
C GLY A 144 -9.37 -14.27 -9.54
N ASP A 145 -10.18 -14.91 -8.71
CA ASP A 145 -11.63 -14.70 -8.70
C ASP A 145 -12.06 -13.54 -7.81
N ASP A 146 -11.21 -13.07 -6.90
CA ASP A 146 -11.60 -12.25 -5.76
C ASP A 146 -10.95 -10.86 -5.72
N THR A 147 -9.96 -10.54 -6.57
CA THR A 147 -9.27 -9.25 -6.51
C THR A 147 -9.25 -8.57 -7.87
N THR A 148 -9.54 -7.26 -7.89
CA THR A 148 -9.35 -6.39 -9.05
C THR A 148 -8.45 -5.22 -8.65
N MET A 149 -7.56 -4.83 -9.56
CA MET A 149 -6.77 -3.60 -9.46
C MET A 149 -7.07 -2.73 -10.68
N THR A 150 -7.33 -1.46 -10.46
CA THR A 150 -7.36 -0.45 -11.52
C THR A 150 -6.26 0.56 -11.29
N VAL A 151 -5.47 0.82 -12.32
CA VAL A 151 -4.39 1.80 -12.30
C VAL A 151 -4.83 3.02 -13.07
N PHE A 152 -4.81 4.17 -12.39
CA PHE A 152 -5.07 5.47 -12.98
C PHE A 152 -3.76 6.25 -13.10
N THR A 153 -3.66 7.08 -14.14
CA THR A 153 -2.59 8.08 -14.29
C THR A 153 -3.21 9.45 -14.47
N ARG A 154 -2.45 10.49 -14.10
CA ARG A 154 -2.87 11.87 -14.34
C ARG A 154 -3.15 12.10 -15.83
N ALA A 155 -4.31 12.71 -16.13
CA ALA A 155 -4.77 13.01 -17.47
C ALA A 155 -4.05 14.21 -18.09
#